data_AF-A0A8E0VAJ2-F1
#
_entry.id   AF-A0A8E0VAJ2-F1
#
_cell.length_a   1.000
_cell.length_b   1.000
_cell.length_c   1.000
_cell.angle_alpha   90.00
_cell.angle_beta   90.00
_cell.angle_gamma   90.00
#
_symmetry.space_group_name_H-M   'P 1'
#
loop_
_entity.id
_entity.type
_entity.pdbx_description
1 polymer ?
#
loop_
_entity_poly.entity_id
_entity_poly.type
_entity_poly.pdbx_seq_one_letter_code
_entity_poly.pdbx_strand_id
1 'polypeptide(L)'
;MTIIKIANYGLAFLLEMSALFILGYWGFHLQADKTIRIVVGILAPLAMIVIWGIWCAPTSTHRLDGIWLLLIKCLIFAIVSLA
;
A
#
# COMPACT_ATOMS: atom_id res chain seq x y z
N MET A 1 18.26 -20.37 -3.52
CA MET A 1 17.51 -19.50 -2.58
C MET A 1 17.13 -18.13 -3.16
N THR A 2 17.28 -17.89 -4.47
CA THR A 2 17.00 -16.57 -5.10
C THR A 2 15.58 -16.46 -5.66
N ILE A 3 15.05 -17.56 -6.21
CA ILE A 3 13.71 -17.64 -6.81
C ILE A 3 12.60 -17.28 -5.81
N ILE A 4 12.68 -17.81 -4.58
CA ILE A 4 11.68 -17.54 -3.53
C ILE A 4 11.68 -16.05 -3.15
N LYS A 5 12.86 -15.43 -3.06
CA LYS A 5 13.00 -13.99 -2.78
C LYS A 5 12.38 -13.14 -3.90
N ILE A 6 12.68 -13.47 -5.15
CA ILE A 6 12.16 -12.76 -6.32
C ILE A 6 10.65 -12.90 -6.41
N ALA A 7 10.12 -14.11 -6.20
CA ALA A 7 8.68 -14.36 -6.17
C ALA A 7 7.99 -13.53 -5.06
N ASN A 8 8.60 -13.46 -3.87
CA ASN A 8 8.06 -12.65 -2.78
C ASN A 8 8.08 -11.14 -3.10
N TYR A 9 9.11 -10.63 -3.77
CA TYR A 9 9.12 -9.24 -4.23
C TYR A 9 8.07 -8.97 -5.31
N GLY A 10 7.90 -9.89 -6.26
CA GLY A 10 6.85 -9.81 -7.27
C GLY A 10 5.45 -9.80 -6.65
N LEU A 11 5.18 -10.71 -5.72
CA LEU A 11 3.92 -10.75 -4.98
C LEU A 11 3.67 -9.47 -4.17
N ALA A 12 4.69 -8.98 -3.47
CA ALA A 12 4.59 -7.74 -2.70
C ALA A 12 4.27 -6.53 -3.59
N PHE A 13 4.88 -6.47 -4.79
CA PHE A 13 4.60 -5.41 -5.76
C PHE A 13 3.19 -5.51 -6.36
N LEU A 14 2.73 -6.72 -6.69
CA LEU A 14 1.36 -6.92 -7.17
C LEU A 14 0.33 -6.49 -6.12
N LEU A 15 0.55 -6.86 -4.87
CA LEU A 15 -0.30 -6.45 -3.75
C LEU A 15 -0.29 -4.92 -3.53
N GLU A 16 0.88 -4.29 -3.64
CA GLU A 16 1.01 -2.82 -3.60
C GLU A 16 0.16 -2.17 -4.69
N MET A 17 0.29 -2.63 -5.95
CA MET A 17 -0.50 -2.13 -7.07
C MET A 17 -2.00 -2.32 -6.85
N SER A 18 -2.44 -3.52 -6.45
CA SER A 18 -3.85 -3.79 -6.15
C SER A 18 -4.39 -2.85 -5.07
N ALA A 19 -3.61 -2.59 -4.03
CA ALA A 19 -4.01 -1.70 -2.95
C ALA A 19 -4.12 -0.24 -3.38
N LEU A 20 -3.24 0.26 -4.24
CA LEU A 20 -3.37 1.60 -4.82
C LEU A 20 -4.63 1.74 -5.67
N PHE A 21 -4.98 0.71 -6.45
CA PHE A 21 -6.23 0.68 -7.21
C PHE A 21 -7.46 0.72 -6.30
N ILE A 22 -7.47 -0.06 -5.22
CA ILE A 22 -8.58 -0.10 -4.26
C ILE A 22 -8.72 1.26 -3.56
N LEU A 23 -7.63 1.83 -3.03
CA LEU A 23 -7.67 3.14 -2.36
C LEU A 23 -8.09 4.27 -3.29
N GLY A 24 -7.61 4.26 -4.54
CA GLY A 24 -8.06 5.21 -5.56
C GLY A 24 -9.55 5.04 -5.84
N TYR A 25 -10.00 3.82 -6.12
CA TYR A 25 -11.40 3.52 -6.40
C TYR A 25 -12.34 3.93 -5.26
N TRP A 26 -11.98 3.56 -4.01
CA TRP A 26 -12.73 3.91 -2.82
C TRP A 26 -12.77 5.42 -2.57
N GLY A 27 -11.62 6.10 -2.66
CA GLY A 27 -11.55 7.55 -2.52
C GLY A 27 -12.41 8.27 -3.57
N PHE A 28 -12.43 7.74 -4.80
CA PHE A 28 -13.34 8.16 -5.86
C PHE A 28 -14.75 7.56 -5.76
N HIS A 29 -15.15 6.78 -4.76
CA HIS A 29 -16.54 6.31 -4.58
C HIS A 29 -17.16 6.77 -3.26
N LEU A 30 -16.42 7.55 -2.47
CA LEU A 30 -16.95 8.18 -1.26
C LEU A 30 -18.20 9.02 -1.56
N GLN A 31 -19.25 8.81 -0.77
CA GLN A 31 -20.43 9.68 -0.73
C GLN A 31 -20.10 10.98 0.03
N ALA A 32 -19.22 11.79 -0.55
CA ALA A 32 -18.79 13.07 -0.02
C ALA A 32 -18.84 14.15 -1.11
N ASP A 33 -18.54 15.40 -0.73
CA ASP A 33 -18.41 16.49 -1.69
C ASP A 33 -17.40 16.14 -2.81
N LYS A 34 -17.66 16.60 -4.03
CA LYS A 34 -16.84 16.31 -5.21
C LYS A 34 -15.36 16.67 -4.98
N THR A 35 -15.09 17.72 -4.22
CA THR A 35 -13.74 18.15 -3.87
C THR A 35 -13.06 17.14 -2.94
N ILE A 36 -13.77 16.72 -1.89
CA ILE A 36 -13.27 15.75 -0.89
C ILE A 36 -12.98 14.41 -1.56
N ARG A 37 -13.87 13.95 -2.44
CA ARG A 37 -13.71 12.71 -3.22
C ARG A 37 -12.41 12.71 -4.05
N ILE A 38 -12.12 13.80 -4.76
CA ILE A 38 -10.89 13.91 -5.56
C ILE A 38 -9.66 13.97 -4.66
N VAL A 39 -9.72 14.77 -3.58
CA VAL A 39 -8.62 14.92 -2.64
C VAL A 39 -8.28 13.59 -1.97
N VAL A 40 -9.27 12.84 -1.47
CA VAL A 40 -9.07 11.54 -0.83
C VAL A 40 -8.61 10.48 -1.85
N GLY A 41 -9.20 10.45 -3.04
CA GLY A 41 -8.82 9.54 -4.13
C GLY A 41 -7.37 9.68 -4.59
N ILE A 42 -6.74 10.84 -4.36
CA ILE A 42 -5.32 11.07 -4.67
C ILE A 42 -4.46 10.93 -3.41
N LEU A 43 -4.85 11.56 -2.29
CA LEU A 43 -4.04 11.56 -1.07
C LEU A 43 -3.93 10.17 -0.44
N ALA A 44 -4.97 9.34 -0.48
CA ALA A 44 -4.94 7.98 0.09
C ALA A 44 -3.89 7.09 -0.62
N PRO A 45 -3.91 6.92 -1.96
CA PRO A 45 -2.85 6.17 -2.63
C PRO A 45 -1.48 6.84 -2.49
N LEU A 46 -1.39 8.17 -2.49
CA LEU A 46 -0.10 8.87 -2.30
C LEU A 46 0.51 8.55 -0.93
N ALA A 47 -0.29 8.61 0.13
CA ALA A 47 0.14 8.28 1.48
C ALA A 47 0.61 6.82 1.58
N MET A 48 -0.11 5.89 0.94
CA MET A 48 0.28 4.49 0.88
C MET A 48 1.63 4.29 0.18
N ILE A 49 1.88 4.94 -0.96
CA ILE A 49 3.17 4.87 -1.68
C ILE A 49 4.32 5.35 -0.77
N VAL A 50 4.12 6.46 -0.05
CA VAL A 50 5.15 7.02 0.84
C VAL A 50 5.44 6.07 2.01
N ILE A 51 4.41 5.62 2.72
CA ILE A 51 4.52 4.68 3.84
C ILE A 51 5.22 3.39 3.38
N TRP A 52 4.80 2.85 2.24
CA TRP A 52 5.37 1.62 1.70
C TRP A 52 6.81 1.82 1.22
N GLY A 53 7.11 2.94 0.55
CA GLY A 53 8.45 3.31 0.08
C GLY A 53 9.46 3.46 1.22
N ILE A 54 9.04 4.02 2.35
CA ILE A 54 9.91 4.23 3.51
C ILE A 54 10.12 2.94 4.31
N TRP A 55 9.09 2.13 4.50
CA TRP A 55 9.12 1.04 5.47
C TRP A 55 9.08 -0.37 4.88
N CYS A 56 8.44 -0.55 3.71
CA CYS A 56 8.23 -1.85 3.09
C CYS A 56 9.10 -2.13 1.85
N ALA A 57 9.58 -1.08 1.17
CA ALA A 57 10.31 -1.24 -0.08
C ALA A 57 11.65 -1.97 0.11
N PRO A 58 12.06 -2.84 -0.82
CA PRO A 58 13.31 -3.60 -0.74
C PRO A 58 14.56 -2.71 -0.80
N THR A 59 14.45 -1.54 -1.43
CA THR A 59 15.55 -0.58 -1.56
C THR A 59 15.57 0.49 -0.46
N SER A 60 14.67 0.42 0.53
CA SER A 60 14.54 1.50 1.51
C SER A 60 15.62 1.46 2.59
N THR A 61 16.15 2.63 2.93
CA THR A 61 17.14 2.79 4.01
C THR A 61 16.53 2.55 5.39
N HIS A 62 15.23 2.76 5.55
CA HIS A 62 14.48 2.61 6.82
C HIS A 62 13.56 1.39 6.82
N ARG A 63 13.89 0.39 5.99
CA ARG A 63 13.12 -0.84 5.86
C ARG A 63 12.97 -1.53 7.23
N LEU A 64 11.75 -1.90 7.59
CA LEU A 64 11.54 -2.77 8.75
C LEU A 64 11.92 -4.20 8.41
N ASP A 65 12.45 -4.92 9.39
CA ASP A 65 12.88 -6.31 9.24
C ASP A 65 12.09 -7.27 10.16
N GLY A 66 12.07 -8.54 9.76
CA GLY A 66 11.45 -9.61 10.52
C GLY A 66 9.94 -9.45 10.71
N ILE A 67 9.48 -9.59 11.95
CA ILE A 67 8.06 -9.62 12.30
C ILE A 67 7.37 -8.27 12.09
N TRP A 68 8.11 -7.17 12.26
CA TRP A 68 7.57 -5.82 12.14
C TRP A 68 7.17 -5.47 10.71
N LEU A 69 7.95 -5.97 9.73
CA LEU A 69 7.61 -5.84 8.31
C LEU A 69 6.32 -6.60 7.95
N LEU A 70 6.09 -7.76 8.57
CA LEU A 70 4.86 -8.51 8.37
C LEU A 70 3.66 -7.77 8.96
N LEU A 71 3.81 -7.26 10.19
CA LEU A 71 2.75 -6.52 10.87
C LEU A 71 2.32 -5.27 10.08
N ILE A 72 3.27 -4.45 9.62
CA ILE A 72 2.94 -3.22 8.87
C ILE A 72 2.22 -3.57 7.56
N LYS A 73 2.66 -4.63 6.85
CA LYS A 73 2.00 -5.10 5.62
C LYS A 73 0.58 -5.56 5.90
N CYS A 74 0.40 -6.44 6.88
CA CYS A 74 -0.94 -6.92 7.26
C CYS A 74 -1.86 -5.77 7.66
N LEU A 75 -1.35 -4.79 8.40
CA LEU A 75 -2.12 -3.62 8.84
C LEU A 75 -2.54 -2.74 7.64
N ILE A 76 -1.60 -2.44 6.73
CA ILE A 76 -1.91 -1.70 5.50
C ILE A 76 -2.96 -2.43 4.67
N PHE A 77 -2.78 -3.72 4.42
CA PHE A 77 -3.76 -4.49 3.62
C PHE A 77 -5.11 -4.66 4.33
N ALA A 78 -5.14 -4.74 5.66
CA ALA A 78 -6.39 -4.75 6.41
C ALA A 78 -7.15 -3.43 6.27
N ILE A 79 -6.45 -2.29 6.33
CA ILE A 79 -7.05 -0.96 6.09
C ILE A 79 -7.58 -0.87 4.65
N VAL A 80 -6.76 -1.27 3.67
CA VAL A 80 -7.15 -1.25 2.26
C VAL A 80 -8.35 -2.16 2.00
N SER A 81 -8.44 -3.31 2.66
CA SER A 81 -9.59 -4.20 2.51
C SER A 81 -10.90 -3.64 3.10
N LEU A 82 -10.83 -2.62 3.95
CA LEU A 82 -11.99 -1.93 4.52
C LEU A 82 -12.43 -0.73 3.66
N ALA A 83 -11.60 -0.33 2.70
CA ALA A 83 -11.90 0.68 1.68
C ALA A 83 -12.62 -0.01 0.51
#